data_AF-A0A959NXX6-F1
#
_entry.id   AF-A0A959NXX6-F1
#
_cell.length_a   1.000
_cell.length_b   1.000
_cell.length_c   1.000
_cell.angle_alpha   90.00
_cell.angle_beta   90.00
_cell.angle_gamma   90.00
#
_symmetry.space_group_name_H-M   'P 1'
#
loop_
_entity.id
_entity.type
_entity.pdbx_description
1 polymer ?
#
loop_
_entity_poly.entity_id
_entity_poly.type
_entity_poly.pdbx_seq_one_letter_code
_entity_poly.pdbx_strand_id
1 'polypeptide(L)'
;RVNYGEITFSVENGVPVGIKFTATVLDSNYNAVLKLPTIYNEKEYLEIPNPQVSSDGEVLQVGVIEQTLQLFNEDVIKFIKNPYMQISFSFATTNAANQNVKFRTSNKINFSVKANASYRADFN
;
A
#
# COMPACT_ATOMS: atom_id res chain seq x y z
N ARG A 1 -0.01 26.59 -8.23
CA ARG A 1 -0.84 25.94 -7.17
C ARG A 1 -0.40 24.50 -7.10
N VAL A 2 -0.18 23.91 -5.91
CA VAL A 2 0.16 22.49 -5.79
C VAL A 2 -0.82 21.66 -6.62
N ASN A 3 -0.29 20.88 -7.57
CA ASN A 3 -1.06 20.12 -8.55
C ASN A 3 -0.47 18.73 -8.80
N TYR A 4 0.62 18.39 -8.12
CA TYR A 4 1.24 17.07 -8.18
C TYR A 4 1.58 16.59 -6.77
N GLY A 5 1.36 15.30 -6.53
CA GLY A 5 1.73 14.65 -5.28
C GLY A 5 2.19 13.22 -5.53
N GLU A 6 3.00 12.71 -4.62
CA GLU A 6 3.46 11.33 -4.61
C GLU A 6 3.25 10.76 -3.22
N ILE A 7 2.69 9.56 -3.17
CA ILE A 7 2.57 8.78 -1.94
C ILE A 7 3.33 7.49 -2.15
N THR A 8 4.42 7.32 -1.43
CA THR A 8 5.22 6.11 -1.44
C THR A 8 4.85 5.27 -0.23
N PHE A 9 4.35 4.07 -0.51
CA PHE A 9 4.11 3.03 0.46
C PHE A 9 5.30 2.08 0.46
N SER A 10 5.94 1.91 1.61
CA SER A 10 6.98 0.92 1.82
C SER A 10 6.47 -0.10 2.83
N VAL A 11 6.44 -1.36 2.43
CA VAL A 11 5.92 -2.44 3.27
C VAL A 11 6.89 -3.60 3.31
N GLU A 12 7.18 -4.04 4.52
CA GLU A 12 7.96 -5.24 4.81
C GLU A 12 7.02 -6.30 5.35
N ASN A 13 6.91 -7.42 4.63
CA ASN A 13 6.00 -8.51 4.94
C ASN A 13 6.78 -9.73 5.45
N GLY A 14 6.76 -9.91 6.77
CA GLY A 14 7.32 -11.09 7.45
C GLY A 14 6.27 -12.14 7.80
N VAL A 15 5.04 -12.07 7.30
CA VAL A 15 4.01 -13.12 7.48
C VAL A 15 3.96 -14.02 6.24
N PRO A 16 3.71 -15.34 6.36
CA PRO A 16 3.81 -16.28 5.25
C PRO A 16 2.58 -16.25 4.31
N VAL A 17 2.10 -15.05 3.98
CA VAL A 17 0.96 -14.79 3.08
C VAL A 17 1.21 -13.52 2.28
N GLY A 18 0.66 -13.43 1.09
CA GLY A 18 0.67 -12.22 0.29
C GLY A 18 -0.32 -11.21 0.85
N ILE A 19 -0.09 -9.94 0.56
CA ILE A 19 -0.92 -8.85 1.06
C ILE A 19 -1.34 -7.99 -0.12
N LYS A 20 -2.64 -7.83 -0.28
CA LYS A 20 -3.21 -6.79 -1.15
C LYS A 20 -3.76 -5.69 -0.27
N PHE A 21 -3.52 -4.44 -0.62
CA PHE A 21 -4.10 -3.33 0.12
C PHE A 21 -4.54 -2.17 -0.75
N THR A 22 -5.55 -1.48 -0.24
CA THR A 22 -6.03 -0.19 -0.76
C THR A 22 -6.08 0.79 0.40
N ALA A 23 -6.04 2.08 0.09
CA ALA A 23 -6.17 3.13 1.09
C ALA A 23 -7.28 4.09 0.70
N THR A 24 -7.95 4.68 1.69
CA THR A 24 -8.97 5.70 1.49
C THR A 24 -8.66 6.87 2.42
N VAL A 25 -8.51 8.06 1.85
CA VAL A 25 -8.39 9.29 2.62
C VAL A 25 -9.79 9.68 3.11
N LEU A 26 -9.88 10.06 4.38
CA LEU A 26 -11.13 10.42 5.04
C LEU A 26 -11.11 11.86 5.53
N ASP A 27 -12.26 12.53 5.49
CA ASP A 27 -12.44 13.84 6.10
C ASP A 27 -12.50 13.78 7.63
N SER A 28 -12.64 14.94 8.28
CA SER A 28 -12.73 15.04 9.75
C SER A 28 -13.93 14.32 10.37
N ASN A 29 -14.93 13.97 9.55
CA ASN A 29 -16.13 13.23 9.95
C ASN A 29 -16.04 11.75 9.54
N TYR A 30 -14.86 11.28 9.12
CA TYR A 30 -14.60 9.92 8.63
C TYR A 30 -15.33 9.54 7.32
N ASN A 31 -15.78 10.52 6.53
CA ASN A 31 -16.32 10.24 5.20
C ASN A 31 -15.19 10.05 4.18
N ALA A 32 -15.38 9.11 3.26
CA ALA A 32 -14.43 8.87 2.17
C ALA A 32 -14.37 10.05 1.19
N VAL A 33 -13.17 10.58 0.95
CA VAL A 33 -12.94 11.70 0.01
C VAL A 33 -12.02 11.35 -1.15
N LEU A 34 -11.13 10.37 -1.01
CA LEU A 34 -10.21 9.92 -2.05
C LEU A 34 -9.85 8.44 -1.86
N LYS A 35 -10.06 7.63 -2.91
CA LYS A 35 -9.61 6.23 -2.94
C LYS A 35 -8.23 6.14 -3.59
N LEU A 36 -7.36 5.32 -3.00
CA LEU A 36 -6.02 5.00 -3.44
C LEU A 36 -5.87 3.48 -3.66
N PRO A 37 -5.28 3.05 -4.78
CA PRO A 37 -4.83 3.86 -5.91
C PRO A 37 -5.96 4.55 -6.67
N THR A 38 -5.67 5.72 -7.25
CA THR A 38 -6.61 6.45 -8.12
C THR A 38 -6.65 5.81 -9.51
N ILE A 39 -7.65 6.19 -10.31
CA ILE A 39 -7.92 5.62 -11.65
C ILE A 39 -6.77 5.77 -12.67
N TYR A 40 -5.86 6.71 -12.44
CA TYR A 40 -4.72 6.97 -13.31
C TYR A 40 -3.44 6.26 -12.85
N ASN A 41 -3.49 5.54 -11.72
CA ASN A 41 -2.45 4.59 -11.35
C ASN A 41 -2.79 3.24 -12.00
N GLU A 42 -1.80 2.53 -12.53
CA GLU A 42 -2.00 1.31 -13.33
C GLU A 42 -2.63 0.14 -12.57
N LYS A 43 -2.56 0.14 -11.23
CA LYS A 43 -3.04 -0.95 -10.38
C LYS A 43 -4.22 -0.48 -9.52
N GLU A 44 -5.24 -1.33 -9.38
CA GLU A 44 -6.38 -1.09 -8.49
C GLU A 44 -6.06 -1.32 -7.00
N TYR A 45 -4.94 -1.99 -6.72
CA TYR A 45 -4.46 -2.29 -5.39
C TYR A 45 -2.93 -2.38 -5.38
N LEU A 46 -2.36 -2.21 -4.20
CA LEU A 46 -0.95 -2.44 -3.92
C LEU A 46 -0.78 -3.91 -3.51
N GLU A 47 0.18 -4.62 -4.09
CA GLU A 47 0.37 -6.06 -3.88
C GLU A 47 1.76 -6.38 -3.40
N ILE A 48 1.84 -7.03 -2.24
CA ILE A 48 3.04 -7.63 -1.70
C ILE A 48 2.96 -9.13 -1.99
N PRO A 49 3.90 -9.68 -2.76
CA PRO A 49 3.91 -11.12 -3.02
C PRO A 49 4.11 -11.90 -1.72
N ASN A 50 3.75 -13.18 -1.75
CA ASN A 50 4.06 -14.11 -0.67
C ASN A 50 5.59 -14.13 -0.45
N PRO A 51 6.07 -14.06 0.81
CA PRO A 51 7.49 -14.27 1.05
C PRO A 51 7.88 -15.73 0.78
N GLN A 52 9.18 -15.96 0.58
CA GLN A 52 9.72 -17.31 0.47
C GLN A 52 9.58 -18.04 1.82
N VAL A 53 9.08 -19.27 1.78
CA VAL A 53 8.92 -20.11 2.98
C VAL A 53 9.76 -21.37 2.91
N SER A 54 10.23 -21.85 4.06
CA SER A 54 10.95 -23.12 4.19
C SER A 54 10.00 -24.31 4.07
N SER A 55 10.55 -25.52 3.95
CA SER A 55 9.79 -26.78 4.01
C SER A 55 8.98 -26.93 5.31
N ASP A 56 9.42 -26.27 6.39
CA ASP A 56 8.72 -26.26 7.67
C ASP A 56 7.65 -25.18 7.78
N GLY A 57 7.45 -24.37 6.73
CA GLY A 57 6.45 -23.31 6.66
C GLY A 57 6.89 -21.99 7.28
N GLU A 58 8.21 -21.79 7.48
CA GLU A 58 8.77 -20.57 8.06
C GLU A 58 9.19 -19.56 7.01
N VAL A 59 8.97 -18.27 7.25
CA VAL A 59 9.46 -17.21 6.36
C VAL A 59 10.99 -17.18 6.36
N LEU A 60 11.60 -17.43 5.20
CA LEU A 60 13.04 -17.39 5.00
C LEU A 60 13.53 -15.97 4.70
N GLN A 61 12.73 -15.21 3.97
CA GLN A 61 13.05 -13.85 3.55
C GLN A 61 11.80 -12.97 3.60
N VAL A 62 11.92 -11.82 4.27
CA VAL A 62 10.88 -10.79 4.32
C VAL A 62 10.65 -10.24 2.92
N GLY A 63 9.41 -10.22 2.47
CA GLY A 63 9.05 -9.56 1.21
C GLY A 63 9.06 -8.04 1.41
N VAL A 64 9.82 -7.30 0.61
CA VAL A 64 9.82 -5.84 0.65
C VAL A 64 9.21 -5.32 -0.63
N ILE A 65 8.27 -4.38 -0.51
CA ILE A 65 7.80 -3.60 -1.65
C ILE A 65 7.85 -2.12 -1.33
N GLU A 66 8.26 -1.35 -2.33
CA GLU A 66 8.06 0.09 -2.37
C GLU A 66 7.21 0.40 -3.59
N GLN A 67 6.09 1.09 -3.38
CA GLN A 67 5.22 1.50 -4.48
C GLN A 67 4.80 2.95 -4.30
N THR A 68 5.08 3.76 -5.33
CA THR A 68 4.70 5.16 -5.39
C THR A 68 3.43 5.32 -6.19
N LEU A 69 2.43 5.94 -5.58
CA LEU A 69 1.20 6.38 -6.22
C LEU A 69 1.32 7.86 -6.55
N GLN A 70 0.96 8.21 -7.77
CA GLN A 70 0.88 9.60 -8.17
C GLN A 70 -0.49 10.16 -7.80
N LEU A 71 -0.54 11.46 -7.53
CA LEU A 71 -1.74 12.26 -7.35
C LEU A 71 -1.68 13.51 -8.23
N PHE A 72 -2.81 13.89 -8.82
CA PHE A 72 -2.92 15.08 -9.66
C PHE A 72 -4.03 16.02 -9.21
N ASN A 73 -3.83 17.32 -9.40
CA ASN A 73 -4.85 18.37 -9.29
C ASN A 73 -5.63 18.32 -7.97
N GLU A 74 -6.95 18.15 -8.04
CA GLU A 74 -7.84 18.13 -6.87
C GLU A 74 -7.55 16.98 -5.91
N ASP A 75 -7.05 15.84 -6.40
CA ASP A 75 -6.74 14.70 -5.53
C ASP A 75 -5.55 15.01 -4.61
N VAL A 76 -4.61 15.84 -5.07
CA VAL A 76 -3.52 16.34 -4.22
C VAL A 76 -4.07 17.22 -3.10
N ILE A 77 -5.05 18.07 -3.43
CA ILE A 77 -5.71 18.95 -2.45
C ILE A 77 -6.49 18.11 -1.43
N LYS A 78 -7.26 17.11 -1.90
CA LYS A 78 -7.99 16.18 -1.03
C LYS A 78 -7.04 15.42 -0.12
N PHE A 79 -5.90 14.97 -0.63
CA PHE A 79 -4.91 14.26 0.21
C PHE A 79 -4.30 15.17 1.28
N ILE A 80 -3.84 16.37 0.92
CA ILE A 80 -3.13 17.27 1.86
C ILE A 80 -4.07 17.82 2.94
N LYS A 81 -5.32 18.11 2.59
CA LYS A 81 -6.27 18.77 3.51
C LYS A 81 -6.93 17.83 4.52
N ASN A 82 -6.76 16.52 4.35
CA ASN A 82 -7.49 15.54 5.15
C ASN A 82 -6.52 14.69 5.99
N PRO A 83 -6.68 14.63 7.32
CA PRO A 83 -5.67 14.08 8.22
C PRO A 83 -5.74 12.56 8.36
N TYR A 84 -6.82 11.92 7.90
CA TYR A 84 -7.08 10.51 8.17
C TYR A 84 -6.94 9.66 6.91
N MET A 85 -6.38 8.47 7.10
CA MET A 85 -6.29 7.44 6.07
C MET A 85 -6.72 6.12 6.68
N GLN A 86 -7.69 5.46 6.03
CA GLN A 86 -8.05 4.09 6.29
C GLN A 86 -7.32 3.19 5.31
N ILE A 87 -6.66 2.15 5.80
CA ILE A 87 -5.97 1.15 4.99
C ILE A 87 -6.69 -0.19 5.17
N SER A 88 -7.10 -0.78 4.05
CA SER A 88 -7.77 -2.08 4.02
C SER A 88 -6.80 -3.12 3.50
N PHE A 89 -6.47 -4.11 4.34
CA PHE A 89 -5.61 -5.23 4.00
C PHE A 89 -6.45 -6.47 3.68
N SER A 90 -6.08 -7.16 2.61
CA SER A 90 -6.60 -8.47 2.22
C SER A 90 -5.44 -9.44 2.12
N PHE A 91 -5.51 -10.56 2.83
CA PHE A 91 -4.48 -11.59 2.78
C PHE A 91 -4.73 -12.53 1.60
N ALA A 92 -3.74 -12.65 0.73
CA ALA A 92 -3.75 -13.60 -0.38
C ALA A 92 -3.03 -14.87 0.06
N THR A 93 -3.80 -15.92 0.36
CA THR A 93 -3.29 -17.25 0.70
C THR A 93 -3.33 -18.16 -0.53
N THR A 94 -2.88 -17.69 -1.69
CA THR A 94 -2.80 -18.57 -2.87
C THR A 94 -1.55 -19.41 -2.75
N ASN A 95 -1.70 -20.70 -2.47
CA ASN A 95 -0.61 -21.63 -2.65
C ASN A 95 -0.92 -22.51 -3.86
N ALA A 96 -0.14 -22.35 -4.94
CA ALA A 96 -0.18 -23.27 -6.08
C ALA A 96 0.38 -24.66 -5.73
N ALA A 97 0.99 -24.81 -4.54
CA ALA A 97 1.75 -26.00 -4.15
C ALA A 97 1.32 -26.64 -2.80
N ASN A 98 0.20 -26.24 -2.18
CA ASN A 98 -0.27 -26.81 -0.89
C ASN A 98 0.80 -26.84 0.23
N GLN A 99 1.81 -25.96 0.22
CA GLN A 99 2.77 -25.90 1.31
C GLN A 99 2.09 -25.33 2.57
N ASN A 100 2.25 -26.04 3.68
CA ASN A 100 1.77 -25.59 4.98
C ASN A 100 2.53 -24.31 5.37
N VAL A 101 1.81 -23.26 5.73
CA VAL A 101 2.38 -22.01 6.26
C VAL A 101 2.19 -21.96 7.77
N LYS A 102 3.18 -21.44 8.51
CA LYS A 102 3.11 -21.30 9.96
C LYS A 102 3.19 -19.84 10.37
N PHE A 103 2.12 -19.34 10.97
CA PHE A 103 2.13 -18.04 11.63
C PHE A 103 2.82 -18.15 13.00
N ARG A 104 3.68 -17.19 13.29
CA ARG A 104 4.45 -17.09 14.52
C ARG A 104 4.27 -15.70 15.13
N THR A 105 4.38 -15.61 16.44
CA THR A 105 4.33 -14.34 17.18
C THR A 105 5.50 -13.41 16.83
N SER A 106 6.58 -13.95 16.27
CA SER A 106 7.72 -13.19 15.76
C SER A 106 7.49 -12.60 14.36
N ASN A 107 6.47 -13.05 13.62
CA ASN A 107 6.16 -12.47 12.30
C ASN A 107 5.63 -11.05 12.48
N LYS A 108 6.09 -10.14 11.61
CA LYS A 108 5.71 -8.73 11.62
C LYS A 108 5.43 -8.24 10.21
N ILE A 109 4.53 -7.28 10.12
CA ILE A 109 4.36 -6.46 8.93
C ILE A 109 4.74 -5.05 9.34
N ASN A 110 5.78 -4.48 8.73
CA ASN A 110 6.12 -3.08 8.94
C ASN A 110 5.58 -2.29 7.76
N PHE A 111 4.88 -1.19 8.06
CA PHE A 111 4.25 -0.35 7.05
C PHE A 111 4.68 1.09 7.26
N SER A 112 5.24 1.70 6.22
CA SER A 112 5.69 3.08 6.20
C SER A 112 5.06 3.81 5.04
N VAL A 113 4.63 5.06 5.29
CA VAL A 113 4.08 5.93 4.25
C VAL A 113 4.89 7.22 4.24
N LYS A 114 5.34 7.60 3.05
CA LYS A 114 5.92 8.90 2.79
C LYS A 114 5.06 9.60 1.76
N ALA A 115 4.74 10.87 1.98
CA ALA A 115 4.01 11.67 1.01
C ALA A 115 4.74 12.98 0.73
N ASN A 116 4.79 13.36 -0.55
CA ASN A 116 5.31 14.63 -1.03
C ASN A 116 4.26 15.34 -1.86
N ALA A 117 4.23 16.66 -1.78
CA ALA A 117 3.36 17.49 -2.60
C ALA A 117 4.20 18.61 -3.23
N SER A 118 4.00 18.85 -4.52
CA SER A 118 4.77 19.82 -5.27
C SER A 118 3.95 20.53 -6.35
N TYR A 119 4.59 21.52 -6.97
CA TYR A 119 4.08 22.17 -8.16
C TYR A 119 4.81 21.61 -9.39
N ARG A 120 4.05 21.16 -10.39
CA ARG A 120 4.56 20.72 -11.69
C ARG A 120 3.95 21.62 -12.77
N ALA A 121 4.78 22.41 -13.45
CA ALA A 121 4.35 23.17 -14.61
C ALA A 121 4.36 22.25 -15.84
N ASP A 122 3.18 21.99 -16.41
CA ASP A 122 3.10 21.34 -17.71
C ASP A 122 3.36 22.42 -18.78
N PHE A 123 4.54 22.35 -19.40
CA PHE A 123 4.87 23.13 -20.59
C PHE A 123 4.42 22.31 -21.81
N ASN A 124 3.12 22.32 -22.08
CA ASN A 124 2.58 21.89 -23.38
C ASN A 124 2.53 23.07 -24.33
#